data_AF-A0A0Q6Z7S0-F1
#
_entry.id   AF-A0A0Q6Z7S0-F1
#
_cell.length_a   1.000
_cell.length_b   1.000
_cell.length_c   1.000
_cell.angle_alpha   90.00
_cell.angle_beta   90.00
_cell.angle_gamma   90.00
#
_symmetry.space_group_name_H-M   'P 1'
#
loop_
_entity.id
_entity.type
_entity.pdbx_description
1 polymer ?
#
loop_
_entity_poly.entity_id
_entity_poly.type
_entity_poly.pdbx_seq_one_letter_code
_entity_poly.pdbx_strand_id
1 'polypeptide(L)'
;MNKLFAGTQAIADALVAHGIPVVEVEPHDAEEPEHSDRIWLKRFSDGGMCEGEYIFVGESRYKDSDRVDLWVGHNSADLCGGHPTYWSTLIPVGDTKAIQGLVLKHWPKGE
;
A
#
# COMPACT_ATOMS: atom_id res chain seq x y z
N MET A 1 -6.50 19.37 -1.36
CA MET A 1 -5.22 18.81 -1.83
C MET A 1 -5.05 17.51 -1.10
N ASN A 2 -5.16 16.38 -1.81
CA ASN A 2 -5.14 15.06 -1.19
C ASN A 2 -3.74 14.81 -0.61
N LYS A 3 -3.69 14.23 0.59
CA LYS A 3 -2.46 14.03 1.36
C LYS A 3 -2.30 12.54 1.63
N LEU A 4 -1.09 12.02 1.44
CA LEU A 4 -0.77 10.65 1.80
C LEU A 4 -0.84 10.42 3.32
N PHE A 5 -1.20 9.21 3.71
CA PHE A 5 -1.02 8.73 5.07
C PHE A 5 0.45 8.74 5.48
N ALA A 6 0.67 8.89 6.79
CA ALA A 6 2.00 8.95 7.36
C ALA A 6 2.69 7.58 7.25
N GLY A 7 3.58 7.42 6.26
CA GLY A 7 4.35 6.20 6.03
C GLY A 7 4.20 5.62 4.63
N THR A 8 3.22 6.08 3.84
CA THR A 8 3.03 5.63 2.45
C THR A 8 4.29 5.83 1.61
N GLN A 9 4.91 7.02 1.67
CA GLN A 9 6.15 7.27 0.95
C GLN A 9 7.31 6.38 1.42
N ALA A 10 7.40 6.12 2.72
CA ALA A 10 8.46 5.24 3.26
C ALA A 10 8.32 3.80 2.77
N ILE A 11 7.09 3.32 2.58
CA ILE A 11 6.82 2.00 1.97
C ILE A 11 7.24 2.01 0.49
N ALA A 12 6.84 3.04 -0.27
CA ALA A 12 7.23 3.19 -1.68
C ALA A 12 8.76 3.22 -1.85
N ASP A 13 9.46 3.99 -1.03
CA ASP A 13 10.92 4.10 -1.05
C ASP A 13 11.58 2.75 -0.70
N ALA A 14 11.04 2.01 0.27
CA ALA A 14 11.55 0.70 0.64
C ALA A 14 11.36 -0.34 -0.48
N LEU A 15 10.23 -0.31 -1.19
CA LEU A 15 9.99 -1.15 -2.37
C LEU A 15 11.03 -0.86 -3.46
N VAL A 16 11.24 0.42 -3.79
CA VAL A 16 12.21 0.85 -4.80
C VAL A 16 13.64 0.44 -4.40
N ALA A 17 14.04 0.69 -3.16
CA ALA A 17 15.35 0.29 -2.65
C ALA A 17 15.56 -1.24 -2.70
N HIS A 18 14.49 -2.01 -2.56
CA HIS A 18 14.54 -3.47 -2.68
C HIS A 18 14.59 -3.96 -4.13
N GLY A 19 14.30 -3.09 -5.10
CA GLY A 19 14.28 -3.39 -6.54
C GLY A 19 12.89 -3.70 -7.10
N ILE A 20 11.83 -3.37 -6.36
CA ILE A 20 10.45 -3.50 -6.82
C ILE A 20 10.04 -2.18 -7.48
N PRO A 21 9.54 -2.18 -8.73
CA PRO A 21 9.12 -0.96 -9.39
C PRO A 21 7.89 -0.36 -8.70
N VAL A 22 7.92 0.97 -8.54
CA VAL A 22 6.75 1.78 -8.18
C VAL A 22 6.46 2.67 -9.38
N VAL A 23 5.27 2.49 -9.94
CA VAL A 23 4.80 3.23 -11.12
C VAL A 23 4.23 4.58 -10.71
N GLU A 24 3.41 4.58 -9.67
CA GLU A 24 2.67 5.76 -9.23
C GLU A 24 2.26 5.61 -7.76
N VAL A 25 2.21 6.73 -7.04
CA VAL A 25 1.65 6.80 -5.69
C VAL A 25 0.43 7.72 -5.75
N GLU A 26 -0.73 7.14 -5.55
CA GLU A 26 -2.03 7.81 -5.61
C GLU A 26 -2.54 8.02 -4.18
N PRO A 27 -2.80 9.28 -3.77
CA PRO A 27 -3.34 9.56 -2.45
C PRO A 27 -4.82 9.18 -2.35
N HIS A 28 -5.26 8.80 -1.14
CA HIS A 28 -6.69 8.66 -0.86
C HIS A 28 -7.46 9.97 -1.07
N ASP A 29 -8.77 9.85 -1.26
CA ASP A 29 -9.67 11.00 -1.28
C ASP A 29 -9.79 11.57 0.14
N ALA A 30 -9.53 12.87 0.28
CA ALA A 30 -9.64 13.55 1.57
C ALA A 30 -11.09 13.61 2.08
N GLU A 31 -12.08 13.48 1.19
CA GLU A 31 -13.51 13.43 1.55
C GLU A 31 -13.95 12.03 2.00
N GLU A 32 -13.17 10.99 1.70
CA GLU A 32 -13.43 9.59 2.05
C GLU A 32 -12.20 9.01 2.78
N PRO A 33 -11.92 9.43 4.03
CA PRO A 33 -10.70 9.06 4.77
C PRO A 33 -10.58 7.56 5.09
N GLU A 34 -11.66 6.80 4.92
CA GLU A 34 -11.64 5.33 4.93
C GLU A 34 -10.93 4.72 3.70
N HIS A 35 -10.75 5.50 2.64
CA HIS A 35 -10.02 5.08 1.46
C HIS A 35 -8.52 5.04 1.73
N SER A 36 -7.86 4.04 1.15
CA SER A 36 -6.42 3.85 1.28
C SER A 36 -5.67 4.60 0.19
N ASP A 37 -4.46 5.06 0.50
CA ASP A 37 -3.50 5.40 -0.54
C ASP A 37 -3.18 4.15 -1.37
N ARG A 38 -2.76 4.33 -2.63
CA ARG A 38 -2.38 3.25 -3.53
C ARG A 38 -0.97 3.48 -4.05
N ILE A 39 -0.10 2.49 -3.84
CA ILE A 39 1.24 2.44 -4.43
C ILE A 39 1.19 1.42 -5.58
N TRP A 40 1.04 1.91 -6.80
CA TRP A 40 0.91 1.07 -7.98
C TRP A 40 2.25 0.41 -8.33
N LEU A 41 2.26 -0.92 -8.35
CA LEU A 41 3.41 -1.74 -8.78
C LEU A 41 3.37 -2.00 -10.29
N LYS A 42 2.15 -2.13 -10.82
CA LYS A 42 1.84 -2.23 -12.25
C LYS A 42 0.56 -1.45 -12.49
N ARG A 43 0.49 -0.68 -13.57
CA ARG A 43 -0.73 0.01 -14.01
C ARG A 43 -0.93 -0.22 -15.50
N PHE A 44 -2.06 -0.81 -15.87
CA PHE A 44 -2.44 -1.07 -17.25
C PHE A 44 -3.41 0.04 -17.70
N SER A 45 -3.14 0.63 -18.87
CA SER A 45 -3.93 1.71 -19.46
C SER A 45 -4.70 1.28 -20.70
N ASP A 46 -4.71 -0.01 -21.01
CA ASP A 46 -5.25 -0.58 -22.24
C ASP A 46 -6.77 -0.79 -22.23
N GLY A 47 -7.45 -0.42 -21.13
CA GLY A 47 -8.90 -0.58 -20.97
C GLY A 47 -9.33 -2.03 -20.79
N GLY A 48 -8.40 -2.93 -20.49
CA GLY A 48 -8.70 -4.31 -20.08
C GLY A 48 -9.28 -4.39 -18.67
N MET A 49 -9.80 -5.58 -18.31
CA MET A 49 -10.49 -5.82 -17.04
C MET A 49 -9.61 -5.67 -15.78
N CYS A 50 -8.29 -5.70 -15.93
CA CYS A 50 -7.34 -5.52 -14.84
C CYS A 50 -6.65 -4.17 -15.00
N GLU A 51 -6.80 -3.28 -14.02
CA GLU A 51 -6.11 -1.99 -13.99
C GLU A 51 -4.67 -2.13 -13.48
N GLY A 52 -4.35 -3.21 -12.77
CA GLY A 52 -3.00 -3.50 -12.31
C GLY A 52 -2.91 -4.13 -10.93
N GLU A 53 -1.75 -3.93 -10.30
CA GLU A 53 -1.41 -4.42 -8.97
C GLU A 53 -0.88 -3.25 -8.14
N TYR A 54 -1.33 -3.14 -6.90
CA TYR A 54 -0.96 -2.04 -6.02
C TYR A 54 -0.91 -2.47 -4.56
N ILE A 55 -0.09 -1.75 -3.78
CA ILE A 55 -0.13 -1.81 -2.33
C ILE A 55 -1.08 -0.75 -1.84
N PHE A 56 -2.10 -1.14 -1.07
CA PHE A 56 -2.94 -0.20 -0.36
C PHE A 56 -2.30 0.14 0.99
N VAL A 57 -2.44 1.40 1.41
CA VAL A 57 -2.02 1.90 2.73
C VAL A 57 -3.16 2.70 3.34
N GLY A 58 -3.71 2.21 4.43
CA GLY A 58 -4.71 2.92 5.25
C GLY A 58 -4.23 3.07 6.69
N GLU A 59 -4.96 3.86 7.48
CA GLU A 59 -4.73 3.96 8.92
C GLU A 59 -5.77 3.14 9.71
N SER A 60 -5.30 2.41 10.71
CA SER A 60 -6.12 1.79 11.73
C SER A 60 -5.86 2.47 13.06
N ARG A 61 -6.88 3.14 13.59
CA ARG A 61 -6.83 3.89 14.86
C ARG A 61 -7.57 3.13 15.94
N TYR A 62 -6.89 2.89 17.06
CA TYR A 62 -7.49 2.22 18.21
C TYR A 62 -8.29 3.22 19.05
N LYS A 63 -9.57 2.95 19.28
CA LYS A 63 -10.48 3.90 19.95
C LYS A 63 -10.02 4.33 21.36
N ASP A 64 -9.31 3.45 22.05
CA ASP A 64 -8.93 3.63 23.46
C ASP A 64 -7.43 3.97 23.63
N SER A 65 -6.72 4.35 22.55
CA SER A 65 -5.31 4.74 22.64
C SER A 65 -4.88 5.67 21.50
N ASP A 66 -3.81 6.43 21.71
CA ASP A 66 -3.16 7.22 20.64
C ASP A 66 -2.39 6.36 19.61
N ARG A 67 -2.47 5.04 19.71
CA ARG A 67 -1.82 4.13 18.77
C ARG A 67 -2.49 4.22 17.40
N VAL A 68 -1.65 4.46 16.39
CA VAL A 68 -2.01 4.40 14.98
C VAL A 68 -1.14 3.35 14.29
N ASP A 69 -1.78 2.38 13.66
CA ASP A 69 -1.11 1.39 12.82
C ASP A 69 -1.46 1.65 11.36
N LEU A 70 -0.54 1.33 10.45
CA LEU A 70 -0.81 1.26 9.02
C LEU A 70 -1.42 -0.10 8.70
N TRP A 71 -2.58 -0.09 8.06
CA TRP A 71 -3.15 -1.25 7.39
C TRP A 71 -2.62 -1.29 5.96
N VAL A 72 -1.73 -2.26 5.71
CA VAL A 72 -1.00 -2.36 4.44
C VAL A 72 -1.32 -3.70 3.80
N GLY A 73 -1.60 -3.72 2.49
CA GLY A 73 -1.80 -4.98 1.79
C GLY A 73 -1.62 -4.87 0.28
N HIS A 74 -1.52 -6.02 -0.36
CA HIS A 74 -1.31 -6.13 -1.80
C HIS A 74 -2.59 -6.60 -2.47
N ASN A 75 -3.08 -5.79 -3.40
CA ASN A 75 -4.29 -6.06 -4.16
C ASN A 75 -4.01 -6.06 -5.67
N SER A 76 -4.81 -6.80 -6.42
CA SER A 76 -5.03 -6.54 -7.84
C SER A 76 -6.27 -5.66 -8.00
N ALA A 77 -6.24 -4.70 -8.91
CA ALA A 77 -7.39 -3.88 -9.28
C ALA A 77 -8.11 -4.51 -10.48
N ASP A 78 -9.33 -5.01 -10.26
CA ASP A 78 -10.22 -5.48 -11.32
C ASP A 78 -11.36 -4.46 -11.52
N LEU A 79 -11.60 -4.07 -12.77
CA LEU A 79 -12.67 -3.15 -13.19
C LEU A 79 -14.07 -3.66 -12.82
N CYS A 80 -14.24 -4.95 -12.55
CA CYS A 80 -15.51 -5.53 -12.08
C CYS A 80 -15.84 -5.22 -10.60
N GLY A 81 -15.05 -4.38 -9.93
CA GLY A 81 -15.25 -4.01 -8.53
C GLY A 81 -14.70 -5.03 -7.53
N GLY A 82 -13.91 -6.00 -8.01
CA GLY A 82 -13.13 -6.88 -7.17
C GLY A 82 -11.73 -6.31 -6.97
N HIS A 83 -11.30 -6.19 -5.72
CA HIS A 83 -9.88 -5.97 -5.43
C HIS A 83 -9.35 -7.17 -4.65
N PRO A 84 -9.05 -8.32 -5.30
CA PRO A 84 -8.56 -9.49 -4.60
C PRO A 84 -7.32 -9.13 -3.78
N THR A 85 -7.41 -9.30 -2.46
CA THR A 85 -6.29 -9.07 -1.55
C THR A 85 -5.45 -10.33 -1.46
N TYR A 86 -4.21 -10.27 -1.94
CA TYR A 86 -3.25 -11.35 -1.81
C TYR A 86 -2.80 -11.52 -0.36
N TRP A 87 -2.54 -10.41 0.30
CA TRP A 87 -2.20 -10.36 1.72
C TRP A 87 -2.47 -8.96 2.27
N SER A 88 -2.69 -8.88 3.59
CA SER A 88 -2.68 -7.63 4.32
C SER A 88 -2.12 -7.84 5.72
N THR A 89 -1.61 -6.78 6.34
CA THR A 89 -1.08 -6.78 7.70
C THR A 89 -1.22 -5.41 8.33
N LEU A 90 -1.08 -5.36 9.65
CA LEU A 90 -0.91 -4.12 10.40
C LEU A 90 0.57 -3.94 10.76
N ILE A 91 1.10 -2.74 10.60
CA ILE A 91 2.42 -2.35 11.11
C ILE A 91 2.31 -1.00 11.84
N PRO A 92 3.05 -0.76 12.93
CA PRO A 92 3.00 0.54 13.60
C PRO A 92 3.48 1.67 12.68
N VAL A 93 2.80 2.83 12.73
CA VAL A 93 3.25 4.02 12.00
C VAL A 93 4.67 4.40 12.44
N GLY A 94 5.54 4.68 11.47
CA GLY A 94 6.93 5.10 11.72
C GLY A 94 7.91 3.95 12.02
N ASP A 95 7.46 2.69 12.09
CA ASP A 95 8.35 1.55 12.29
C ASP A 95 9.02 1.13 10.98
N THR A 96 10.19 1.71 10.72
CA THR A 96 11.01 1.41 9.54
C THR A 96 11.46 -0.05 9.46
N LYS A 97 11.65 -0.73 10.61
CA LYS A 97 12.01 -2.16 10.62
C LYS A 97 10.83 -3.02 10.21
N ALA A 98 9.61 -2.68 10.64
CA ALA A 98 8.41 -3.36 10.22
C ALA A 98 8.18 -3.20 8.70
N ILE A 99 8.42 -2.01 8.14
CA ILE A 99 8.36 -1.77 6.68
C ILE A 99 9.36 -2.65 5.94
N GLN A 100 10.64 -2.66 6.36
CA GLN A 100 11.66 -3.50 5.74
C GLN A 100 11.32 -4.99 5.84
N GLY A 101 10.85 -5.44 7.01
CA GLY A 101 10.43 -6.82 7.23
C GLY A 101 9.24 -7.21 6.35
N LEU A 102 8.29 -6.31 6.14
CA LEU A 102 7.17 -6.48 5.21
C LEU A 102 7.67 -6.69 3.78
N VAL A 103 8.57 -5.82 3.29
CA VAL A 103 9.13 -5.95 1.94
C VAL A 103 9.90 -7.25 1.77
N LEU A 104 10.78 -7.60 2.71
CA LEU A 104 11.56 -8.84 2.66
C LEU A 104 10.71 -10.10 2.70
N LYS A 105 9.63 -10.08 3.49
CA LYS A 105 8.70 -11.22 3.62
C LYS A 105 7.94 -11.49 2.32
N HIS A 106 7.50 -10.44 1.64
CA HIS A 106 6.60 -10.55 0.48
C HIS A 106 7.32 -10.52 -0.87
N TRP A 107 8.58 -10.05 -0.91
CA TRP A 107 9.44 -10.12 -2.08
C TRP A 107 10.84 -10.64 -1.70
N PRO A 108 10.98 -11.90 -1.28
CA PRO A 108 12.30 -12.44 -0.98
C PRO A 108 13.18 -12.37 -2.24
N LYS A 109 14.41 -11.86 -2.11
CA LYS A 109 15.41 -12.06 -3.16
C LYS A 109 15.78 -13.55 -3.11
N GLY A 110 15.68 -14.24 -4.24
CA GLY A 110 16.07 -15.64 -4.34
C GLY A 110 17.50 -15.84 -3.80
N GLU A 111 17.74 -17.01 -3.22
CA GLU A 111 19.07 -17.46 -2.77
C GLU A 111 20.09 -17.48 -3.92
#